data_AF-A0A7S4M4L7-F1
#
_entry.id   AF-A0A7S4M4L7-F1
#
_cell.length_a   1.000
_cell.length_b   1.000
_cell.length_c   1.000
_cell.angle_alpha   90.00
_cell.angle_beta   90.00
_cell.angle_gamma   90.00
#
_symmetry.space_group_name_H-M   'P 1'
#
loop_
_entity.id
_entity.type
_entity.pdbx_description
1 polymer ?
#
loop_
_entity_poly.entity_id
_entity_poly.type
_entity_poly.pdbx_seq_one_letter_code
_entity_poly.pdbx_strand_id
1 'polypeptide(L)'
;SEQEETLGTETYTVTATQCDPKNNFEPITSGFQITQEDAVGICIETASSEISINSVQSLIFDQDGNNGIEAVKDGSSNPITIVRISDDNSRAMIESRLPSSFFADDTVDVRATGKVVLIPAQG
;
A
#
# COMPACT_ATOMS: atom_id res chain seq x y z
N SER A 1 -23.13 -31.45 13.99
CA SER A 1 -23.38 -30.03 13.66
C SER A 1 -22.05 -29.46 13.24
N GLU A 2 -21.83 -29.36 11.94
CA GLU A 2 -20.65 -28.75 11.35
C GLU A 2 -20.49 -27.32 11.89
N GLN A 3 -19.34 -27.04 12.52
CA GLN A 3 -18.91 -25.69 12.79
C GLN A 3 -18.33 -25.17 11.46
N GLU A 4 -19.11 -24.35 10.75
CA GLU A 4 -18.56 -23.48 9.72
C GLU A 4 -17.63 -22.50 10.44
N GLU A 5 -16.33 -22.80 10.41
CA GLU A 5 -15.29 -21.85 10.75
C GLU A 5 -15.27 -20.82 9.63
N THR A 6 -16.06 -19.75 9.75
CA THR A 6 -15.91 -18.57 8.90
C THR A 6 -14.50 -18.03 9.16
N LEU A 7 -13.55 -18.34 8.27
CA LEU A 7 -12.26 -17.64 8.21
C LEU A 7 -12.57 -16.15 8.10
N GLY A 8 -12.45 -15.43 9.22
CA GLY A 8 -12.83 -14.03 9.33
C GLY A 8 -12.00 -13.19 8.38
N THR A 9 -12.63 -12.61 7.36
CA THR A 9 -12.01 -11.57 6.54
C THR A 9 -12.00 -10.29 7.38
N GLU A 10 -10.94 -10.11 8.14
CA GLU A 10 -10.77 -8.93 8.98
C GLU A 10 -10.04 -7.83 8.20
N THR A 11 -10.54 -6.60 8.36
CA THR A 11 -9.94 -5.41 7.76
C THR A 11 -8.99 -4.77 8.77
N TYR A 12 -7.72 -4.64 8.39
CA TYR A 12 -6.69 -4.12 9.28
C TYR A 12 -6.14 -2.80 8.78
N THR A 13 -5.91 -1.87 9.71
CA THR A 13 -5.09 -0.69 9.46
C THR A 13 -3.64 -1.12 9.38
N VAL A 14 -2.98 -0.77 8.29
CA VAL A 14 -1.57 -1.10 8.07
C VAL A 14 -0.72 0.16 8.04
N THR A 15 0.50 0.02 8.53
CA THR A 15 1.55 1.01 8.33
C THR A 15 2.25 0.67 7.02
N ALA A 16 2.26 1.61 6.08
CA ALA A 16 2.89 1.43 4.79
C ALA A 16 4.15 2.30 4.70
N THR A 17 5.17 1.80 4.01
CA THR A 17 6.45 2.49 3.82
C THR A 17 6.65 2.82 2.35
N GLN A 18 7.45 3.85 2.06
CA GLN A 18 7.88 4.06 0.68
C GLN A 18 8.79 2.92 0.23
N CYS A 19 8.59 2.49 -1.00
CA CYS A 19 9.43 1.48 -1.64
C CYS A 19 9.72 1.87 -3.09
N ASP A 20 10.83 1.37 -3.61
CA ASP A 20 11.22 1.64 -4.99
C ASP A 20 10.44 0.71 -5.93
N PRO A 21 9.57 1.24 -6.81
CA PRO A 21 8.78 0.41 -7.71
C PRO A 21 9.63 -0.37 -8.73
N LYS A 22 10.90 0.02 -8.93
CA LYS A 22 11.85 -0.69 -9.82
C LYS A 22 12.62 -1.80 -9.11
N ASN A 23 12.68 -1.79 -7.78
CA ASN A 23 13.45 -2.74 -6.98
C ASN A 23 12.57 -3.68 -6.15
N ASN A 24 11.50 -4.21 -6.75
CA ASN A 24 10.77 -5.38 -6.24
C ASN A 24 10.36 -5.31 -4.76
N PHE A 25 9.54 -4.30 -4.41
CA PHE A 25 8.96 -4.13 -3.07
C PHE A 25 9.96 -3.74 -1.96
N GLU A 26 11.22 -3.43 -2.28
CA GLU A 26 12.22 -3.06 -1.27
C GLU A 26 11.93 -1.69 -0.66
N PRO A 27 11.82 -1.60 0.69
CA PRO A 27 11.64 -0.32 1.38
C PRO A 27 12.81 0.63 1.10
N ILE A 28 12.48 1.89 0.84
CA ILE A 28 13.47 2.95 0.73
C ILE A 28 13.91 3.32 2.16
N THR A 29 15.18 3.06 2.47
CA THR A 29 15.70 3.23 3.85
C THR A 29 16.37 4.58 4.09
N SER A 30 16.77 5.34 3.07
CA SER A 30 17.15 6.76 3.17
C SER A 30 17.54 7.37 1.81
N GLY A 31 17.38 8.70 1.68
CA GLY A 31 18.06 9.51 0.66
C GLY A 31 17.47 9.49 -0.75
N PHE A 32 16.36 8.77 -0.96
CA PHE A 32 15.65 8.79 -2.23
C PHE A 32 14.56 9.87 -2.16
N GLN A 33 14.78 10.98 -2.87
CA GLN A 33 13.75 11.99 -3.06
C GLN A 33 12.83 11.55 -4.19
N ILE A 34 11.57 11.29 -3.87
CA ILE A 34 10.53 11.04 -4.86
C ILE A 34 10.08 12.40 -5.40
N THR A 35 10.25 12.59 -6.71
CA THR A 35 9.82 13.82 -7.38
C THR A 35 8.54 13.60 -8.18
N GLN A 36 7.97 14.68 -8.73
CA GLN A 36 6.82 14.62 -9.64
C GLN A 36 7.05 13.78 -10.91
N GLU A 37 8.31 13.51 -11.28
CA GLU A 37 8.65 12.70 -12.45
C GLU A 37 8.63 11.20 -12.14
N ASP A 38 8.67 10.86 -10.85
CA ASP A 38 8.72 9.49 -10.36
C ASP A 38 7.32 8.92 -10.10
N ALA A 39 7.21 7.60 -10.22
CA ALA A 39 6.07 6.89 -9.67
C ALA A 39 6.29 6.71 -8.16
N VAL A 40 5.27 7.01 -7.37
CA VAL A 40 5.31 6.77 -5.92
C VAL A 40 5.00 5.31 -5.68
N GLY A 41 5.96 4.58 -5.10
CA GLY A 41 5.77 3.22 -4.62
C GLY A 41 5.55 3.21 -3.12
N ILE A 42 4.45 2.59 -2.68
CA ILE A 42 4.16 2.31 -1.27
C ILE A 42 4.04 0.81 -1.08
N CYS A 43 4.75 0.28 -0.09
CA CYS A 43 4.74 -1.12 0.27
C CYS A 43 4.05 -1.33 1.60
N ILE A 44 3.21 -2.35 1.63
CA ILE A 44 2.52 -2.87 2.80
C ILE A 44 3.07 -4.26 3.02
N GLU A 45 3.54 -4.54 4.23
CA GLU A 45 4.06 -5.85 4.60
C GLU A 45 3.29 -6.37 5.82
N THR A 46 3.04 -7.68 5.87
CA THR A 46 2.54 -8.32 7.09
C THR A 46 3.72 -8.76 7.95
N ALA A 47 3.67 -8.48 9.24
CA ALA A 47 4.72 -8.91 10.17
C ALA A 47 4.60 -10.39 10.58
N SER A 48 3.52 -11.07 10.18
CA SER A 48 3.22 -12.45 10.53
C SER A 48 3.16 -13.34 9.30
N SER A 49 3.81 -14.49 9.37
CA SER A 49 3.73 -15.55 8.34
C SER A 49 2.39 -16.29 8.34
N GLU A 50 1.54 -16.06 9.33
CA GLU A 50 0.24 -16.74 9.48
C GLU A 50 -0.89 -15.99 8.75
N ILE A 51 -0.63 -14.78 8.25
CA ILE A 51 -1.61 -13.94 7.57
C ILE A 51 -1.05 -13.41 6.25
N SER A 52 -1.90 -13.46 5.23
CA SER A 52 -1.64 -13.02 3.86
C SER A 52 -2.53 -11.82 3.51
N ILE A 53 -2.00 -10.91 2.71
CA ILE A 53 -2.74 -9.80 2.13
C ILE A 53 -3.60 -10.35 0.99
N ASN A 54 -4.92 -10.34 1.17
CA ASN A 54 -5.85 -10.75 0.13
C ASN A 54 -6.15 -9.60 -0.83
N SER A 55 -6.40 -8.40 -0.29
CA SER A 55 -6.66 -7.20 -1.09
C SER A 55 -6.39 -5.92 -0.31
N VAL A 56 -6.14 -4.83 -1.05
CA VAL A 56 -6.07 -3.47 -0.50
C VAL A 56 -7.46 -2.85 -0.63
N GLN A 57 -8.08 -2.46 0.49
CA GLN A 57 -9.43 -1.89 0.51
C GLN A 57 -9.44 -0.37 0.37
N SER A 58 -8.52 0.30 1.05
CA SER A 58 -8.38 1.74 0.93
C SER A 58 -6.94 2.15 1.13
N LEU A 59 -6.47 3.13 0.39
CA LEU A 59 -5.15 3.73 0.59
C LEU A 59 -5.21 5.19 0.19
N ILE A 60 -4.74 6.07 1.06
CA ILE A 60 -4.66 7.51 0.83
C ILE A 60 -3.18 7.90 0.95
N PHE A 61 -2.64 8.51 -0.10
CA PHE A 61 -1.34 9.17 -0.04
C PHE A 61 -1.50 10.56 0.55
N ASP A 62 -0.58 10.93 1.43
CA ASP A 62 -0.51 12.25 2.04
C ASP A 62 0.94 12.73 2.09
N GLN A 63 1.13 14.03 1.96
CA GLN A 63 2.41 14.69 2.14
C GLN A 63 2.16 15.98 2.94
N ASP A 64 2.63 15.97 4.19
CA ASP A 64 2.56 17.10 5.13
C ASP A 64 1.15 17.72 5.34
N GLY A 65 0.10 16.90 5.34
CA GLY A 65 -1.27 17.37 5.59
C GLY A 65 -1.91 18.13 4.42
N ASN A 66 -1.36 17.98 3.21
CA ASN A 66 -2.08 18.36 2.00
C ASN A 66 -3.31 17.48 1.76
N ASN A 67 -4.19 17.92 0.86
CA ASN A 67 -5.37 17.14 0.45
C ASN A 67 -4.93 15.77 -0.06
N GLY A 68 -5.06 14.74 0.79
CA GLY A 68 -4.62 13.39 0.47
C GLY A 68 -5.27 12.85 -0.80
N ILE A 69 -4.51 12.07 -1.56
CA ILE A 69 -4.98 11.44 -2.79
C ILE A 69 -5.42 10.02 -2.45
N GLU A 70 -6.70 9.74 -2.63
CA GLU A 70 -7.22 8.37 -2.62
C GLU A 70 -6.53 7.60 -3.76
N ALA A 71 -5.74 6.59 -3.45
CA ALA A 71 -5.10 5.70 -4.41
C ALA A 71 -5.95 4.44 -4.63
N VAL A 72 -6.57 3.96 -3.55
CA VAL A 72 -7.51 2.85 -3.53
C VAL A 72 -8.72 3.24 -2.67
N LYS A 73 -9.92 2.93 -3.16
CA LYS A 73 -11.18 3.17 -2.47
C LYS A 73 -12.13 1.99 -2.68
N ASP A 74 -12.64 1.43 -1.59
CA ASP A 74 -13.57 0.29 -1.58
C ASP A 74 -13.08 -0.86 -2.48
N GLY A 75 -11.78 -1.16 -2.40
CA GLY A 75 -11.10 -2.21 -3.16
C GLY A 75 -10.77 -1.86 -4.61
N SER A 76 -11.18 -0.68 -5.09
CA SER A 76 -10.95 -0.23 -6.46
C SER A 76 -9.80 0.76 -6.49
N SER A 77 -8.78 0.49 -7.34
CA SER A 77 -7.69 1.43 -7.55
C SER A 77 -8.11 2.57 -8.48
N ASN A 78 -7.59 3.76 -8.23
CA ASN A 78 -7.76 4.88 -9.15
C ASN A 78 -7.02 4.61 -10.48
N PRO A 79 -7.40 5.26 -11.60
CA PRO A 79 -6.86 4.93 -12.93
C PRO A 79 -5.35 5.12 -13.10
N ILE A 80 -4.74 5.92 -12.23
CA ILE A 80 -3.31 6.22 -12.20
C ILE A 80 -2.53 5.35 -11.19
N THR A 81 -3.23 4.43 -10.53
CA THR A 81 -2.72 3.58 -9.46
C THR A 81 -2.75 2.12 -9.90
N ILE A 82 -1.61 1.45 -9.73
CA ILE A 82 -1.44 0.02 -9.94
C ILE A 82 -1.21 -0.62 -8.57
N VAL A 83 -2.03 -1.64 -8.25
CA VAL A 83 -1.85 -2.45 -7.05
C VAL A 83 -1.29 -3.81 -7.48
N ARG A 84 -0.21 -4.25 -6.84
CA ARG A 84 0.38 -5.57 -7.03
C ARG A 84 0.52 -6.23 -5.67
N ILE A 85 0.07 -7.47 -5.56
CA ILE A 85 0.30 -8.31 -4.38
C ILE A 85 1.38 -9.32 -4.77
N SER A 86 2.35 -9.56 -3.90
CA SER A 86 3.42 -10.53 -4.15
C SER A 86 2.86 -11.95 -4.24
N ASP A 87 3.55 -12.85 -4.93
CA ASP A 87 3.07 -14.22 -5.15
C ASP A 87 2.84 -15.02 -3.84
N ASP A 88 3.59 -14.69 -2.80
CA ASP A 88 3.46 -15.26 -1.45
C ASP A 88 2.43 -14.53 -0.57
N ASN A 89 1.76 -13.50 -1.12
CA ASN A 89 0.80 -12.62 -0.47
C ASN A 89 1.32 -11.98 0.85
N SER A 90 2.63 -11.95 1.08
CA SER A 90 3.21 -11.33 2.27
C SER A 90 3.31 -9.81 2.14
N ARG A 91 3.31 -9.31 0.89
CA ARG A 91 3.52 -7.90 0.56
C ARG A 91 2.54 -7.42 -0.51
N ALA A 92 2.20 -6.13 -0.43
CA ALA A 92 1.48 -5.42 -1.47
C ALA A 92 2.19 -4.12 -1.81
N MET A 93 2.39 -3.85 -3.10
CA MET A 93 2.94 -2.62 -3.63
C MET A 93 1.84 -1.86 -4.34
N ILE A 94 1.73 -0.58 -3.99
CA ILE A 94 0.84 0.36 -4.61
C ILE A 94 1.71 1.40 -5.29
N GLU A 95 1.72 1.36 -6.62
CA GLU A 95 2.45 2.29 -7.47
C GLU A 95 1.47 3.31 -8.03
N SER A 96 1.77 4.60 -7.92
CA SER A 96 0.90 5.64 -8.48
C SER A 96 1.68 6.84 -9.00
N ARG A 97 1.22 7.40 -10.12
CA ARG A 97 1.73 8.67 -10.64
C ARG A 97 0.90 9.81 -10.09
N LEU A 98 1.48 10.60 -9.19
CA LEU A 98 0.77 11.70 -8.52
C LEU A 98 0.88 13.00 -9.32
N PRO A 99 -0.15 13.85 -9.30
CA PRO A 99 -0.08 15.17 -9.94
C PRO A 99 0.99 16.02 -9.26
N SER A 100 1.61 16.92 -10.00
CA SER A 100 2.64 17.83 -9.46
C SER A 100 2.14 18.66 -8.26
N SER A 101 0.85 19.00 -8.23
CA SER A 101 0.23 19.72 -7.11
C SER A 101 0.20 18.94 -5.79
N PHE A 102 0.49 17.64 -5.81
CA PHE A 102 0.64 16.83 -4.60
C PHE A 102 1.98 17.10 -3.91
N PHE A 103 3.05 17.30 -4.69
CA PHE A 103 4.41 17.52 -4.20
C PHE A 103 4.60 18.98 -3.84
N ALA A 104 4.14 19.36 -2.64
CA ALA A 104 4.33 20.73 -2.15
C ALA A 104 5.78 21.00 -1.73
N ASP A 105 6.49 19.96 -1.30
CA ASP A 105 7.89 20.00 -0.89
C ASP A 105 8.55 18.66 -1.28
N ASP A 106 9.63 18.69 -2.07
CA ASP A 106 10.37 17.51 -2.52
C ASP A 106 11.32 16.94 -1.45
N THR A 107 11.39 17.57 -0.29
CA THR A 107 12.15 17.12 0.88
C THR A 107 11.32 16.33 1.89
N VAL A 108 9.98 16.29 1.71
CA VAL A 108 9.08 15.58 2.62
C VAL A 108 8.67 14.22 2.05
N ASP A 109 8.75 13.19 2.87
CA ASP A 109 8.30 11.85 2.47
C ASP A 109 6.79 11.80 2.24
N VAL A 110 6.39 11.17 1.13
CA VAL A 110 5.02 10.73 0.89
C VAL A 110 4.68 9.60 1.85
N ARG A 111 3.64 9.79 2.65
CA ARG A 111 3.09 8.80 3.57
C ARG A 111 1.85 8.18 2.97
N ALA A 112 1.49 7.00 3.46
CA ALA A 112 0.21 6.40 3.13
C ALA A 112 -0.46 5.83 4.37
N THR A 113 -1.78 5.99 4.42
CA THR A 113 -2.62 5.33 5.41
C THR A 113 -3.72 4.58 4.70
N GLY A 114 -4.07 3.41 5.22
CA GLY A 114 -4.99 2.54 4.51
C GLY A 114 -5.46 1.35 5.30
N LYS A 115 -6.25 0.54 4.60
CA LYS A 115 -6.85 -0.68 5.09
C LYS A 115 -6.63 -1.78 4.08
N VAL A 116 -6.29 -2.96 4.57
CA VAL A 116 -6.18 -4.19 3.78
C VAL A 116 -7.09 -5.25 4.37
N VAL A 117 -7.51 -6.19 3.53
CA VAL A 117 -8.16 -7.43 3.97
C VAL A 117 -7.08 -8.47 4.11
N LEU A 118 -6.96 -9.03 5.32
CA LEU A 118 -6.08 -10.15 5.57
C LEU A 118 -6.88 -11.45 5.59
N ILE A 119 -6.23 -12.53 5.18
CA ILE A 119 -6.73 -13.90 5.28
C ILE A 119 -5.64 -14.77 5.90
N PRO A 120 -5.98 -15.89 6.55
CA PRO A 120 -5.01 -16.90 6.94
C PRO A 120 -4.13 -17.33 5.76
N ALA A 121 -2.82 -17.43 6.01
CA ALA A 121 -1.87 -17.89 5.00
C ALA A 121 -2.20 -19.34 4.59
N GLN A 122 -2.22 -19.60 3.28
CA GLN A 122 -2.37 -20.97 2.77
C GLN A 122 -1.00 -21.64 2.84
N GLY A 123 -0.87 -22.66 3.70
CA GLY A 123 0.36 -23.43 3.89
C GLY A 123 0.68 -24.38 2.74
#